data_AF-A0A7V6TYH4-F1
#
_entry.id   AF-A0A7V6TYH4-F1
#
_cell.length_a   1.000
_cell.length_b   1.000
_cell.length_c   1.000
_cell.angle_alpha   90.00
_cell.angle_beta   90.00
_cell.angle_gamma   90.00
#
_symmetry.space_group_name_H-M   'P 1'
#
loop_
_entity.id
_entity.type
_entity.pdbx_description
1 polymer ?
#
loop_
_entity_poly.entity_id
_entity_poly.type
_entity_poly.pdbx_seq_one_letter_code
_entity_poly.pdbx_strand_id
1 'polypeptide(L)'
;MAAKPLLEESAGGNAAHIVSELSESGVAHEAIKKIEESLHSRDIPRKLAIYGAAAGFELRDELDHLSNRTVEPNVFFNARFLAPAMPRLEDREVRFMVMRDENEIRSRLRFVMPYTIERPGLPLSTP
;
A
#
# COMPACT_ATOMS: atom_id res chain seq x y z
N MET A 1 -13.69 7.26 9.44
CA MET A 1 -12.29 7.03 9.03
C MET A 1 -11.43 6.98 10.28
N ALA A 2 -10.69 5.90 10.51
CA ALA A 2 -10.06 5.63 11.80
C ALA A 2 -8.54 5.91 11.83
N ALA A 3 -7.81 5.85 10.70
CA ALA A 3 -6.35 6.03 10.67
C ALA A 3 -5.90 7.20 9.80
N LYS A 4 -4.96 8.01 10.31
CA LYS A 4 -4.29 9.07 9.54
C LYS A 4 -3.06 8.49 8.80
N PRO A 5 -3.01 8.54 7.45
CA PRO A 5 -1.85 8.07 6.71
C PRO A 5 -0.65 9.02 6.89
N LEU A 6 0.55 8.46 6.80
CA LEU A 6 1.81 9.20 6.71
C LEU A 6 2.02 9.82 5.33
N LEU A 7 1.54 9.13 4.29
CA LEU A 7 1.57 9.55 2.90
C LEU A 7 0.28 9.07 2.22
N GLU A 8 -0.31 9.91 1.38
CA GLU A 8 -1.47 9.57 0.55
C GLU A 8 -1.24 10.13 -0.85
N GLU A 9 -1.42 9.30 -1.86
CA GLU A 9 -1.24 9.63 -3.27
C GLU A 9 -2.35 8.98 -4.12
N SER A 10 -2.89 9.70 -5.09
CA SER A 10 -3.83 9.12 -6.06
C SER A 10 -3.10 8.16 -7.00
N ALA A 11 -3.62 6.94 -7.17
CA ALA A 11 -3.09 6.01 -8.15
C ALA A 11 -3.34 6.57 -9.56
N GLY A 12 -2.26 6.85 -10.30
CA GLY A 12 -2.31 7.59 -11.57
C GLY A 12 -2.18 9.11 -11.43
N GLY A 13 -1.73 9.61 -10.27
CA GLY A 13 -1.43 11.03 -10.07
C GLY A 13 -0.28 11.53 -10.95
N ASN A 14 -0.13 12.84 -11.05
CA ASN A 14 0.85 13.49 -11.93
C ASN A 14 2.30 13.00 -11.69
N ALA A 15 2.65 12.65 -10.45
CA ALA A 15 3.96 12.11 -10.10
C ALA A 15 4.17 10.67 -10.65
N ALA A 16 3.15 9.82 -10.58
CA ALA A 16 3.19 8.48 -11.17
C ALA A 16 3.34 8.54 -12.70
N HIS A 17 2.67 9.51 -13.35
CA HIS A 17 2.87 9.79 -14.78
C HIS A 17 4.31 10.19 -15.11
N ILE A 18 4.89 11.14 -14.36
CA ILE A 18 6.27 11.59 -14.57
C ILE A 18 7.28 10.46 -14.36
N VAL A 19 7.10 9.63 -13.33
CA VAL A 19 7.99 8.47 -13.07
C VAL A 19 7.84 7.41 -14.17
N SER A 20 6.61 7.20 -14.69
CA SER A 20 6.38 6.33 -15.84
C SER A 20 7.09 6.83 -17.10
N GLU A 21 6.99 8.13 -17.40
CA GLU A 21 7.66 8.76 -18.55
C GLU A 21 9.20 8.68 -18.44
N LEU A 22 9.74 8.80 -17.22
CA LEU A 22 11.18 8.71 -16.98
C LEU A 22 11.73 7.27 -17.00
N SER A 23 10.87 6.26 -16.80
CA SER A 23 11.25 4.85 -16.75
C SER A 23 11.29 4.18 -18.14
N GLU A 24 11.06 4.92 -19.23
CA GLU A 24 10.83 4.38 -20.57
C GLU A 24 12.10 3.84 -21.24
N SER A 25 12.40 2.56 -20.98
CA SER A 25 13.08 1.69 -21.94
C SER A 25 12.00 0.87 -22.67
N GLY A 26 11.92 1.01 -23.99
CA GLY A 26 10.79 0.60 -24.84
C GLY A 26 10.29 -0.83 -24.64
N VAL A 27 9.00 -1.04 -25.00
CA VAL A 27 8.17 -2.27 -24.93
C VAL A 27 7.25 -2.37 -23.70
N ALA A 28 7.60 -1.82 -22.53
CA ALA A 28 6.74 -1.91 -21.33
C ALA A 28 5.46 -1.04 -21.39
N HIS A 29 5.49 0.06 -22.15
CA HIS A 29 4.44 1.07 -22.18
C HIS A 29 3.09 0.53 -22.70
N GLU A 30 3.11 -0.34 -23.72
CA GLU A 30 1.87 -0.86 -24.32
C GLU A 30 1.19 -1.91 -23.41
N ALA A 31 1.97 -2.72 -22.69
CA ALA A 31 1.43 -3.71 -21.74
C ALA A 31 0.86 -3.04 -20.48
N ILE A 32 1.55 -2.02 -19.95
CA ILE A 32 1.09 -1.25 -18.78
C ILE A 32 -0.17 -0.47 -19.13
N LYS A 33 -0.19 0.21 -20.28
CA LYS A 33 -1.37 0.92 -20.79
C LYS A 33 -2.57 -0.01 -21.02
N LYS A 34 -2.35 -1.23 -21.52
CA LYS A 34 -3.42 -2.21 -21.72
C LYS A 34 -3.95 -2.79 -20.41
N ILE A 35 -3.08 -2.94 -19.40
CA ILE A 35 -3.50 -3.29 -18.03
C ILE A 35 -4.32 -2.14 -17.44
N GLU A 36 -3.87 -0.90 -17.60
CA GLU A 36 -4.55 0.30 -17.12
C GLU A 36 -5.92 0.52 -17.79
N GLU A 37 -6.01 0.36 -19.12
CA GLU A 37 -7.25 0.42 -19.90
C GLU A 37 -8.19 -0.75 -19.58
N SER A 38 -7.67 -1.97 -19.37
CA SER A 38 -8.50 -3.14 -19.00
C SER A 38 -9.07 -3.08 -17.58
N LEU A 39 -8.45 -2.29 -16.70
CA LEU A 39 -8.93 -2.04 -15.35
C LEU A 39 -10.16 -1.11 -15.28
N HIS A 40 -10.65 -0.66 -16.45
CA HIS A 40 -11.82 0.19 -16.70
C HIS A 40 -11.77 1.56 -15.99
N SER A 41 -12.41 2.55 -16.60
CA SER A 41 -12.79 3.81 -15.95
C SER A 41 -13.49 3.50 -14.63
N ARG A 42 -12.77 3.59 -13.52
CA ARG A 42 -13.37 3.38 -12.21
C ARG A 42 -14.08 4.67 -11.86
N ASP A 43 -15.39 4.60 -11.62
CA ASP A 43 -16.16 5.69 -11.01
C ASP A 43 -15.64 6.07 -9.60
N ILE A 44 -14.76 5.25 -9.03
CA ILE A 44 -14.19 5.43 -7.70
C ILE A 44 -12.66 5.59 -7.83
N PRO A 45 -12.09 6.74 -7.42
CA PRO A 45 -10.66 6.95 -7.50
C PRO A 45 -9.92 5.96 -6.59
N ARG A 46 -8.79 5.45 -7.08
CA ARG A 46 -7.90 4.61 -6.28
C ARG A 46 -6.82 5.47 -5.66
N LYS A 47 -6.52 5.21 -4.39
CA LYS A 47 -5.47 5.89 -3.64
C LYS A 47 -4.50 4.88 -3.06
N LEU A 48 -3.23 5.23 -3.14
CA LEU A 48 -2.12 4.63 -2.41
C LEU A 48 -1.95 5.41 -1.10
N ALA A 49 -1.92 4.72 0.02
CA ALA A 49 -1.67 5.32 1.32
C ALA A 49 -0.65 4.50 2.11
N ILE A 50 0.26 5.18 2.79
CA ILE A 50 1.24 4.56 3.70
C ILE A 50 0.83 4.88 5.13
N TYR A 51 0.67 3.86 5.94
CA TYR A 51 0.37 3.99 7.36
C TYR A 51 1.53 3.53 8.24
N GLY A 52 1.63 4.10 9.43
CA GLY A 52 2.53 3.59 10.47
C GLY A 52 1.99 2.31 11.12
N ALA A 53 2.84 1.63 11.88
CA ALA A 53 2.51 0.37 12.56
C ALA A 53 1.26 0.43 13.45
N ALA A 54 1.00 1.57 14.11
CA ALA A 54 -0.15 1.74 14.99
C ALA A 54 -1.50 1.65 14.26
N ALA A 55 -1.54 1.98 12.96
CA ALA A 55 -2.76 1.94 12.16
C ALA A 55 -3.29 0.51 11.94
N GLY A 56 -2.50 -0.53 12.23
CA GLY A 56 -2.95 -1.92 12.09
C GLY A 56 -4.19 -2.24 12.94
N PHE A 57 -4.37 -1.58 14.09
CA PHE A 57 -5.56 -1.73 14.91
C PHE A 57 -6.80 -1.06 14.32
N GLU A 58 -6.61 0.12 13.72
CA GLU A 58 -7.67 0.93 13.12
C GLU A 58 -8.13 0.37 11.75
N LEU A 59 -7.22 -0.28 11.01
CA LEU A 59 -7.49 -0.92 9.72
C LEU A 59 -8.08 -2.34 9.86
N ARG A 60 -8.42 -2.78 11.08
CA ARG A 60 -8.80 -4.17 11.37
C ARG A 60 -9.92 -4.70 10.49
N ASP A 61 -11.02 -3.96 10.38
CA ASP A 61 -12.20 -4.41 9.62
C ASP A 61 -11.92 -4.47 8.12
N GLU A 62 -11.11 -3.54 7.61
CA GLU A 62 -10.69 -3.48 6.20
C GLU A 62 -9.75 -4.63 5.83
N LEU A 63 -8.82 -4.96 6.73
CA LEU A 63 -7.89 -6.09 6.57
C LEU A 63 -8.61 -7.44 6.64
N ASP A 64 -9.60 -7.57 7.51
CA ASP A 64 -10.44 -8.78 7.56
C ASP A 64 -11.30 -8.90 6.29
N HIS A 65 -11.84 -7.78 5.79
CA HIS A 65 -12.56 -7.74 4.52
C HIS A 65 -11.71 -8.23 3.34
N LEU A 66 -10.45 -7.77 3.26
CA LEU A 66 -9.49 -8.15 2.22
C LEU A 66 -9.06 -9.61 2.37
N SER A 67 -8.70 -10.03 3.58
CA SER A 67 -8.22 -11.39 3.87
C SER A 67 -9.25 -12.45 3.45
N ASN A 68 -10.54 -12.20 3.71
CA ASN A 68 -11.65 -13.10 3.34
C ASN A 68 -11.93 -13.14 1.82
N ARG A 69 -11.32 -12.26 1.02
CA ARG A 69 -11.51 -12.14 -0.44
C ARG A 69 -10.22 -12.36 -1.23
N THR A 70 -9.14 -12.71 -0.54
CA THR A 70 -7.87 -13.03 -1.18
C THR A 70 -7.95 -14.45 -1.73
N VAL A 71 -7.41 -14.67 -2.93
CA VAL A 71 -7.40 -16.00 -3.56
C VAL A 71 -6.65 -17.01 -2.68
N GLU A 72 -5.54 -16.56 -2.10
CA GLU A 72 -4.73 -17.33 -1.15
C GLU A 72 -4.61 -16.55 0.17
N PRO A 73 -5.31 -16.96 1.23
CA PRO A 73 -5.29 -16.24 2.50
C PRO A 73 -3.97 -16.46 3.23
N ASN A 74 -3.22 -15.38 3.46
CA ASN A 74 -2.05 -15.42 4.35
C ASN A 74 -2.47 -15.08 5.79
N VAL A 75 -2.34 -16.06 6.69
CA VAL A 75 -2.71 -15.92 8.10
C VAL A 75 -1.97 -14.77 8.80
N PHE A 76 -0.72 -14.48 8.42
CA PHE A 76 0.07 -13.39 9.00
C PHE A 76 -0.47 -12.00 8.62
N PHE A 77 -1.21 -11.89 7.52
CA PHE A 77 -1.79 -10.63 7.06
C PHE A 77 -3.20 -10.39 7.59
N ASN A 78 -3.80 -11.39 8.24
CA ASN A 78 -5.08 -11.19 8.92
C ASN A 78 -4.90 -10.24 10.11
N ALA A 79 -5.83 -9.30 10.28
CA ALA A 79 -5.78 -8.26 11.30
C ALA A 79 -5.57 -8.80 12.73
N ARG A 80 -6.10 -10.00 13.02
CA ARG A 80 -6.00 -10.65 14.34
C ARG A 80 -4.57 -11.06 14.70
N PHE A 81 -3.73 -11.31 13.70
CA PHE A 81 -2.32 -11.66 13.88
C PHE A 81 -1.41 -10.46 13.66
N LEU A 82 -1.72 -9.65 12.65
CA LEU A 82 -0.93 -8.49 12.26
C LEU A 82 -0.92 -7.42 13.36
N ALA A 83 -2.08 -6.99 13.87
CA ALA A 83 -2.15 -5.88 14.82
C ALA A 83 -1.44 -6.19 16.16
N PRO A 84 -1.57 -7.38 16.78
CA PRO A 84 -0.81 -7.74 17.98
C PRO A 84 0.67 -8.05 17.75
N ALA A 85 1.10 -8.26 16.50
CA ALA A 85 2.52 -8.46 16.17
C ALA A 85 3.29 -7.14 16.09
N MET A 86 2.62 -6.03 15.78
CA MET A 86 3.24 -4.71 15.62
C MET A 86 3.92 -4.14 16.88
N PRO A 87 3.39 -4.29 18.11
CA PRO A 87 4.04 -3.79 19.33
C PRO A 87 5.38 -4.47 19.68
N ARG A 88 5.74 -5.56 18.99
CA ARG A 88 6.88 -6.42 19.34
C ARG A 88 8.12 -6.20 18.46
N LEU A 89 8.04 -5.31 17.49
CA LEU A 89 9.14 -4.94 16.59
C LEU A 89 9.83 -3.68 17.12
N GLU A 90 10.38 -3.71 18.34
CA GLU A 90 11.05 -2.53 18.92
C GLU A 90 12.28 -2.10 18.10
N ASP A 91 12.93 -3.05 17.41
CA ASP A 91 14.14 -2.80 16.61
C ASP A 91 13.86 -2.43 15.14
N ARG A 92 12.62 -2.55 14.64
CA ARG A 92 12.32 -2.35 13.21
C ARG A 92 11.07 -1.50 12.98
N GLU A 93 11.21 -0.42 12.21
CA GLU A 93 10.07 0.42 11.84
C GLU A 93 9.20 -0.30 10.80
N VAL A 94 7.99 -0.71 11.18
CA VAL A 94 7.02 -1.32 10.26
C VAL A 94 6.10 -0.26 9.67
N ARG A 95 5.85 -0.37 8.37
CA ARG A 95 4.87 0.44 7.65
C ARG A 95 3.92 -0.44 6.86
N PHE A 96 2.73 0.09 6.60
CA PHE A 96 1.72 -0.55 5.77
C PHE A 96 1.51 0.27 4.52
N MET A 97 1.85 -0.30 3.37
CA MET A 97 1.45 0.24 2.08
C MET A 97 0.08 -0.34 1.72
N VAL A 98 -0.87 0.53 1.42
CA VAL A 98 -2.26 0.17 1.17
C VAL A 98 -2.72 0.79 -0.13
N MET A 99 -3.40 -0.01 -0.97
CA MET A 99 -4.21 0.54 -2.06
C MET A 99 -5.68 0.33 -1.76
N ARG A 100 -6.45 1.42 -1.85
CA ARG A 100 -7.89 1.42 -1.62
C ARG A 100 -8.60 2.18 -2.74
N ASP A 101 -9.79 1.71 -3.10
CA ASP A 101 -10.72 2.50 -3.88
C ASP A 101 -11.60 3.28 -2.89
N GLU A 102 -11.58 4.60 -2.96
CA GLU A 102 -12.27 5.47 -2.00
C GLU A 102 -13.10 6.55 -2.68
N ASN A 103 -14.35 6.70 -2.24
CA ASN A 103 -15.20 7.87 -2.52
C ASN A 103 -15.96 8.27 -1.25
N GLU A 104 -16.83 9.27 -1.34
CA GLU A 104 -17.59 9.81 -0.19
C GLU A 104 -18.49 8.76 0.50
N ILE A 105 -18.82 7.66 -0.17
CA ILE A 105 -19.83 6.68 0.26
C ILE A 105 -19.21 5.31 0.57
N ARG A 106 -18.03 4.99 0.00
CA ARG A 106 -17.38 3.68 0.09
C ARG A 106 -15.86 3.82 0.15
N SER A 107 -15.24 3.13 1.10
CA SER A 107 -13.81 2.86 1.13
C SER A 107 -13.59 1.35 1.07
N ARG A 108 -12.82 0.87 0.10
CA ARG A 108 -12.57 -0.56 -0.13
C ARG A 108 -11.09 -0.84 -0.28
N LEU A 109 -10.54 -1.58 0.69
CA LEU A 109 -9.18 -2.08 0.65
C LEU A 109 -9.03 -3.13 -0.46
N ARG A 110 -7.99 -3.01 -1.28
CA ARG A 110 -7.69 -3.96 -2.35
C ARG A 110 -6.32 -4.59 -2.26
N PHE A 111 -5.40 -3.91 -1.60
CA PHE A 111 -4.03 -4.37 -1.45
C PHE A 111 -3.50 -3.89 -0.11
N VAL A 112 -2.77 -4.76 0.54
CA VAL A 112 -1.95 -4.44 1.70
C VAL A 112 -0.58 -5.09 1.52
N MET A 113 0.46 -4.31 1.77
CA MET A 113 1.83 -4.80 1.88
C MET A 113 2.43 -4.26 3.17
N PRO A 114 2.54 -5.09 4.21
CA PRO A 114 3.38 -4.76 5.35
C PRO A 114 4.85 -4.87 4.96
N TYR A 115 5.67 -3.90 5.37
CA TYR A 115 7.11 -3.92 5.15
C TYR A 115 7.86 -3.27 6.31
N THR A 116 9.11 -3.68 6.52
CA THR A 116 10.00 -3.07 7.50
C THR A 116 10.97 -2.11 6.82
N ILE A 117 11.31 -1.02 7.49
CA ILE A 117 12.38 -0.12 7.10
C ILE A 117 13.60 -0.43 7.93
N GLU A 118 14.69 -0.76 7.25
CA GLU A 118 16.00 -0.91 7.87
C GLU A 118 16.67 0.46 7.94
N ARG A 119 17.19 0.81 9.12
CA ARG A 119 18.06 1.99 9.23
C ARG A 119 19.43 1.59 8.70
N PRO A 120 19.98 2.28 7.68
CA PRO A 120 21.34 2.00 7.23
C PRO A 120 22.29 2.14 8.42
N GLY A 121 22.96 1.04 8.79
CA GLY A 121 23.89 1.04 9.92
C GLY A 121 25.16 1.82 9.58
N LEU A 122 25.23 3.09 10.00
CA LEU A 122 26.39 4.00 9.98
C LEU A 122 27.01 4.32 8.59
N PRO A 123 27.68 5.48 8.45
CA PRO A 123 27.94 6.10 7.16
C PRO A 123 29.04 5.37 6.40
N LEU A 124 28.93 5.36 5.07
CA LEU A 124 30.09 5.20 4.18
C LEU A 124 31.23 6.05 4.72
N SER A 125 32.28 5.41 5.25
CA SER A 125 33.52 6.12 5.56
C SER A 125 34.01 6.72 4.24
N THR A 126 34.03 8.04 4.16
CA THR A 126 34.74 8.75 3.10
C THR A 126 36.20 8.28 3.06
N PRO A 127 36.78 8.10 1.85
CA PRO A 127 38.13 7.58 1.66
C PRO A 127 39.22 8.50 2.24
#